data_AF-A0A955CI88-F1
#
_entry.id   AF-A0A955CI88-F1
#
_cell.length_a   1.000
_cell.length_b   1.000
_cell.length_c   1.000
_cell.angle_alpha   90.00
_cell.angle_beta   90.00
_cell.angle_gamma   90.00
#
_symmetry.space_group_name_H-M   'P 1'
#
loop_
_entity.id
_entity.type
_entity.pdbx_description
1 polymer ?
#
loop_
_entity_poly.entity_id
_entity_poly.type
_entity_poly.pdbx_seq_one_letter_code
_entity_poly.pdbx_strand_id
1 'polypeptide(L)'
;MRAVEPTPQRADDFDGDHDVDADDIDLLYANLGTVDDAYDLNEDDAVDANDMDELVYGVLATTYGDANLDGMVDDVDFEIWNANRFQDDTGWALGNFDGRHGTDVSDFNIWNHNRGFAAPLAVPEPSTVLLLGAALVFPYIRRRFR
;
A
#
# COMPACT_ATOMS: atom_id res chain seq x y z
N MET A 1 9.36 7.95 -35.14
CA MET A 1 8.48 7.50 -34.05
C MET A 1 9.37 6.74 -33.09
N ARG A 2 9.67 7.31 -31.91
CA ARG A 2 10.41 6.58 -30.86
C ARG A 2 9.41 5.59 -30.27
N ALA A 3 9.73 4.30 -30.26
CA ALA A 3 8.99 3.36 -29.45
C ALA A 3 9.08 3.86 -28.00
N VAL A 4 7.92 4.05 -27.38
CA VAL A 4 7.84 4.17 -25.93
C VAL A 4 8.12 2.76 -25.44
N GLU A 5 9.27 2.55 -24.83
CA GLU A 5 9.56 1.30 -24.12
C GLU A 5 8.44 1.13 -23.07
N PRO A 6 7.78 -0.03 -22.98
CA PRO A 6 6.81 -0.26 -21.92
C PRO A 6 7.52 -0.06 -20.58
N THR A 7 6.94 0.77 -19.71
CA THR A 7 7.41 0.91 -18.33
C THR A 7 7.42 -0.50 -17.72
N PRO A 8 8.48 -0.90 -17.00
CA PRO A 8 8.45 -2.16 -16.27
C PRO A 8 7.24 -2.14 -15.33
N GLN A 9 6.34 -3.12 -15.46
CA GLN A 9 5.21 -3.29 -14.56
C GLN A 9 5.74 -3.53 -13.15
N ARG A 10 5.14 -2.87 -12.17
CA ARG A 10 5.49 -3.08 -10.75
C ARG A 10 5.02 -4.48 -10.37
N ALA A 11 5.79 -5.20 -9.53
CA ALA A 11 5.44 -6.59 -9.18
C ALA A 11 4.11 -6.70 -8.43
N ASP A 12 3.69 -5.61 -7.79
CA ASP A 12 2.50 -5.46 -6.96
C ASP A 12 1.32 -4.74 -7.66
N ASP A 13 1.47 -4.42 -8.94
CA ASP A 13 0.41 -3.90 -9.83
C ASP A 13 -0.07 -5.08 -10.70
N PHE A 14 -1.06 -5.81 -10.19
CA PHE A 14 -1.52 -7.08 -10.74
C PHE A 14 -2.51 -6.89 -11.90
N ASP A 15 -3.20 -5.74 -11.97
CA ASP A 15 -4.17 -5.46 -13.02
C ASP A 15 -3.57 -4.65 -14.21
N GLY A 16 -2.39 -4.05 -14.00
CA GLY A 16 -1.60 -3.36 -15.01
C GLY A 16 -2.05 -1.92 -15.29
N ASP A 17 -2.82 -1.32 -14.39
CA ASP A 17 -3.30 0.06 -14.54
C ASP A 17 -2.29 1.14 -14.08
N HIS A 18 -1.16 0.70 -13.51
CA HIS A 18 -0.04 1.48 -12.97
C HIS A 18 -0.29 2.15 -11.61
N ASP A 19 -1.43 1.93 -10.99
CA ASP A 19 -1.66 2.24 -9.59
C ASP A 19 -1.55 0.93 -8.78
N VAL A 20 -1.46 1.06 -7.45
CA VAL A 20 -1.51 -0.11 -6.56
C VAL A 20 -2.55 0.21 -5.51
N ASP A 21 -3.70 -0.46 -5.61
CA ASP A 21 -4.88 -0.10 -4.85
C ASP A 21 -5.75 -1.31 -4.44
N ALA A 22 -7.03 -1.07 -4.17
CA ALA A 22 -7.95 -2.10 -3.71
C ALA A 22 -8.18 -3.21 -4.76
N ASP A 23 -8.08 -2.91 -6.06
CA ASP A 23 -8.28 -3.89 -7.12
C ASP A 23 -7.12 -4.91 -7.12
N ASP A 24 -5.89 -4.49 -6.80
CA ASP A 24 -4.74 -5.39 -6.63
C ASP A 24 -4.88 -6.29 -5.40
N ILE A 25 -5.40 -5.75 -4.29
CA ILE A 25 -5.70 -6.54 -3.09
C ILE A 25 -6.73 -7.63 -3.42
N ASP A 26 -7.80 -7.28 -4.14
CA ASP A 26 -8.83 -8.22 -4.54
C ASP A 26 -8.29 -9.30 -5.50
N LEU A 27 -7.39 -8.92 -6.41
CA LEU A 27 -6.70 -9.86 -7.29
C LEU A 27 -5.77 -10.81 -6.53
N LEU A 28 -5.04 -10.32 -5.53
CA LEU A 28 -4.18 -11.19 -4.71
C LEU A 28 -5.02 -12.18 -3.90
N TYR A 29 -6.10 -11.73 -3.27
CA TYR A 29 -7.04 -12.63 -2.60
C TYR A 29 -7.59 -13.73 -3.51
N ALA A 30 -7.93 -13.37 -4.76
CA ALA A 30 -8.43 -14.31 -5.75
C ALA A 30 -7.40 -15.38 -6.17
N ASN A 31 -6.11 -15.13 -5.97
CA ASN A 31 -5.00 -16.00 -6.39
C ASN A 31 -4.24 -16.67 -5.24
N LEU A 32 -4.69 -16.53 -3.99
CA LEU A 32 -4.11 -17.26 -2.86
C LEU A 32 -4.15 -18.78 -3.06
N GLY A 33 -3.03 -19.44 -2.77
CA GLY A 33 -2.83 -20.87 -2.92
C GLY A 33 -2.54 -21.33 -4.35
N THR A 34 -2.31 -20.40 -5.29
CA THR A 34 -1.81 -20.71 -6.63
C THR A 34 -0.29 -20.95 -6.61
N VAL A 35 0.29 -21.21 -7.79
CA VAL A 35 1.74 -21.36 -8.02
C VAL A 35 2.24 -20.33 -9.03
N ASP A 36 1.50 -19.24 -9.19
CA ASP A 36 1.85 -18.17 -10.11
C ASP A 36 2.73 -17.17 -9.38
N ASP A 37 4.03 -17.22 -9.66
CA ASP A 37 5.06 -16.35 -9.07
C ASP A 37 4.75 -14.85 -9.29
N ALA A 38 3.82 -14.51 -10.19
CA ALA A 38 3.34 -13.14 -10.32
C ALA A 38 2.68 -12.59 -9.04
N TYR A 39 2.16 -13.46 -8.16
CA TYR A 39 1.49 -13.08 -6.91
C TYR A 39 2.32 -13.37 -5.64
N ASP A 40 3.54 -13.92 -5.79
CA ASP A 40 4.50 -14.16 -4.71
C ASP A 40 5.34 -12.89 -4.49
N LEU A 41 4.86 -12.02 -3.61
CA LEU A 41 5.48 -10.74 -3.30
C LEU A 41 6.63 -10.87 -2.31
N ASN A 42 6.59 -11.88 -1.44
CA ASN A 42 7.59 -12.06 -0.40
C ASN A 42 8.77 -12.98 -0.84
N GLU A 43 8.70 -13.52 -2.05
CA GLU A 43 9.68 -14.43 -2.68
C GLU A 43 9.92 -15.71 -1.86
N ASP A 44 8.88 -16.30 -1.26
CA ASP A 44 8.96 -17.52 -0.44
C ASP A 44 8.52 -18.82 -1.16
N ASP A 45 8.29 -18.74 -2.47
CA ASP A 45 7.79 -19.81 -3.34
C ASP A 45 6.34 -20.25 -3.01
N ALA A 46 5.56 -19.43 -2.31
CA ALA A 46 4.14 -19.67 -2.04
C ALA A 46 3.32 -18.37 -2.15
N VAL A 47 2.14 -18.46 -2.77
CA VAL A 47 1.17 -17.34 -2.79
C VAL A 47 0.21 -17.52 -1.62
N ASP A 48 0.45 -16.82 -0.50
CA ASP A 48 -0.32 -16.97 0.74
C ASP A 48 -0.55 -15.67 1.52
N ALA A 49 -0.89 -15.80 2.81
CA ALA A 49 -1.18 -14.65 3.66
C ALA A 49 0.04 -13.74 3.90
N ASN A 50 1.26 -14.26 3.73
CA ASN A 50 2.46 -13.44 3.84
C ASN A 50 2.59 -12.46 2.68
N ASP A 51 2.09 -12.80 1.48
CA ASP A 51 2.04 -11.87 0.34
C ASP A 51 1.00 -10.78 0.56
N MET A 52 -0.15 -11.14 1.15
CA MET A 52 -1.14 -10.15 1.57
C MET A 52 -0.54 -9.17 2.57
N ASP A 53 0.24 -9.66 3.52
CA ASP A 53 0.94 -8.82 4.50
C ASP A 53 2.01 -7.93 3.83
N GLU A 54 2.74 -8.43 2.84
CA GLU A 54 3.69 -7.61 2.07
C GLU A 54 2.98 -6.53 1.26
N LEU A 55 1.84 -6.84 0.62
CA LEU A 55 1.05 -5.86 -0.12
C LEU A 55 0.47 -4.78 0.81
N VAL A 56 -0.19 -5.17 1.90
CA VAL A 56 -0.90 -4.24 2.78
C VAL A 56 0.07 -3.42 3.64
N TYR A 57 1.06 -4.07 4.28
CA TYR A 57 1.98 -3.39 5.20
C TYR A 57 3.21 -2.82 4.51
N GLY A 58 3.78 -3.55 3.54
CA GLY A 58 5.04 -3.20 2.89
C GLY A 58 4.85 -2.20 1.76
N VAL A 59 3.96 -2.53 0.83
CA VAL A 59 3.72 -1.79 -0.41
C VAL A 59 2.78 -0.60 -0.18
N LEU A 60 1.58 -0.84 0.35
CA LEU A 60 0.57 0.19 0.57
C LEU A 60 0.83 1.00 1.85
N ALA A 61 1.74 0.53 2.69
CA ALA A 61 2.13 1.17 3.95
C ALA A 61 0.94 1.49 4.88
N THR A 62 -0.09 0.64 4.86
CA THR A 62 -1.28 0.75 5.70
C THR A 62 -1.47 -0.50 6.57
N THR A 63 -2.68 -0.78 7.03
CA THR A 63 -3.07 -1.99 7.75
C THR A 63 -4.46 -2.43 7.31
N TYR A 64 -4.82 -3.67 7.63
CA TYR A 64 -6.17 -4.18 7.40
C TYR A 64 -7.21 -3.33 8.15
N GLY A 65 -8.30 -2.99 7.45
CA GLY A 65 -9.35 -2.13 7.98
C GLY A 65 -9.37 -0.72 7.40
N ASP A 66 -8.35 -0.33 6.63
CA ASP A 66 -8.28 0.91 5.85
C ASP A 66 -8.93 0.65 4.47
N ALA A 67 -10.23 0.89 4.35
CA ALA A 67 -10.98 0.58 3.13
C ALA A 67 -10.70 1.57 1.99
N ASN A 68 -10.32 2.80 2.32
CA ASN A 68 -10.09 3.86 1.33
C ASN A 68 -8.60 4.05 0.98
N LEU A 69 -7.71 3.28 1.63
CA LEU A 69 -6.26 3.29 1.47
C LEU A 69 -5.63 4.67 1.71
N ASP A 70 -6.19 5.47 2.62
CA ASP A 70 -5.67 6.79 2.96
C ASP A 70 -4.56 6.76 4.03
N GLY A 71 -4.21 5.55 4.49
CA GLY A 71 -3.20 5.29 5.50
C GLY A 71 -3.73 5.43 6.92
N MET A 72 -5.04 5.57 7.12
CA MET A 72 -5.68 5.61 8.43
C MET A 72 -6.75 4.52 8.53
N VAL A 73 -6.98 4.02 9.74
CA VAL A 73 -8.15 3.21 10.04
C VAL A 73 -9.05 4.01 10.96
N ASP A 74 -10.07 4.65 10.41
CA ASP A 74 -10.90 5.60 11.12
C ASP A 74 -12.41 5.44 10.89
N ASP A 75 -13.18 6.49 11.19
CA ASP A 75 -14.64 6.47 11.07
C ASP A 75 -15.09 6.43 9.60
N VAL A 76 -14.27 6.88 8.64
CA VAL A 76 -14.56 6.81 7.20
C VAL A 76 -14.58 5.36 6.73
N ASP A 77 -13.61 4.55 7.15
CA ASP A 77 -13.57 3.12 6.84
C ASP A 77 -14.74 2.36 7.46
N PHE A 78 -15.09 2.75 8.70
CA PHE A 78 -16.27 2.21 9.36
C PHE A 78 -17.56 2.54 8.61
N GLU A 79 -17.69 3.76 8.08
CA GLU A 79 -18.83 4.15 7.27
C GLU A 79 -18.92 3.34 5.97
N ILE A 80 -17.78 3.05 5.33
CA ILE A 80 -17.70 2.17 4.16
C ILE A 80 -18.17 0.75 4.52
N TRP A 81 -17.60 0.15 5.57
CA TRP A 81 -18.04 -1.17 6.05
C TRP A 81 -19.54 -1.17 6.38
N ASN A 82 -20.03 -0.16 7.11
CA ASN A 82 -21.42 -0.10 7.54
C ASN A 82 -22.41 0.08 6.38
N ALA A 83 -21.99 0.74 5.29
CA ALA A 83 -22.78 0.88 4.07
C ALA A 83 -22.90 -0.45 3.29
N ASN A 84 -21.89 -1.32 3.39
CA ASN A 84 -21.79 -2.55 2.62
C ASN A 84 -21.96 -3.85 3.44
N ARG A 85 -22.10 -3.75 4.76
CA ARG A 85 -22.24 -4.91 5.64
C ARG A 85 -23.36 -5.87 5.22
N PHE A 86 -23.06 -7.16 5.33
CA PHE A 86 -23.90 -8.29 4.94
C PHE A 86 -24.23 -8.34 3.44
N GLN A 87 -23.37 -7.74 2.60
CA GLN A 87 -23.37 -7.97 1.17
C GLN A 87 -22.36 -9.07 0.84
N ASP A 88 -22.75 -9.97 -0.05
CA ASP A 88 -21.88 -11.01 -0.60
C ASP A 88 -21.06 -10.44 -1.77
N ASP A 89 -19.97 -11.11 -2.13
CA ASP A 89 -19.14 -10.82 -3.31
C ASP A 89 -18.62 -9.37 -3.36
N THR A 90 -18.29 -8.79 -2.20
CA THR A 90 -17.66 -7.46 -2.09
C THR A 90 -16.14 -7.56 -2.00
N GLY A 91 -15.44 -6.51 -2.43
CA GLY A 91 -13.98 -6.39 -2.36
C GLY A 91 -13.49 -5.49 -1.22
N TRP A 92 -12.19 -5.25 -1.18
CA TRP A 92 -11.51 -4.46 -0.14
C TRP A 92 -12.11 -3.07 0.03
N ALA A 93 -12.33 -2.34 -1.08
CA ALA A 93 -12.88 -0.98 -1.10
C ALA A 93 -14.32 -0.88 -0.55
N LEU A 94 -14.98 -2.02 -0.33
CA LEU A 94 -16.31 -2.12 0.28
C LEU A 94 -16.25 -2.65 1.72
N GLY A 95 -15.05 -2.85 2.26
CA GLY A 95 -14.81 -3.29 3.63
C GLY A 95 -14.74 -4.80 3.82
N ASN A 96 -14.44 -5.58 2.77
CA ASN A 96 -14.08 -6.99 2.90
C ASN A 96 -12.55 -7.10 3.17
N PHE A 97 -12.17 -7.00 4.44
CA PHE A 97 -10.78 -6.96 4.88
C PHE A 97 -10.18 -8.35 5.13
N ASP A 98 -10.99 -9.41 5.18
CA ASP A 98 -10.50 -10.79 5.28
C ASP A 98 -10.48 -11.53 3.93
N GLY A 99 -10.97 -10.87 2.87
CA GLY A 99 -11.02 -11.39 1.50
C GLY A 99 -11.94 -12.58 1.33
N ARG A 100 -12.94 -12.77 2.20
CA ARG A 100 -13.87 -13.90 2.13
C ARG A 100 -15.16 -13.52 1.44
N HIS A 101 -16.24 -14.23 1.74
CA HIS A 101 -17.49 -14.29 0.98
C HIS A 101 -18.24 -12.94 0.85
N GLY A 102 -17.73 -11.88 1.46
CA GLY A 102 -18.23 -10.52 1.39
C GLY A 102 -18.01 -9.79 2.70
N THR A 103 -18.58 -8.60 2.84
CA THR A 103 -18.39 -7.71 3.98
C THR A 103 -19.27 -8.15 5.15
N ASP A 104 -18.69 -8.69 6.22
CA ASP A 104 -19.42 -9.21 7.37
C ASP A 104 -18.84 -8.80 8.74
N VAL A 105 -19.21 -9.52 9.80
CA VAL A 105 -18.78 -9.22 11.17
C VAL A 105 -17.28 -9.51 11.38
N SER A 106 -16.69 -10.41 10.62
CA SER A 106 -15.25 -10.71 10.64
C SER A 106 -14.46 -9.47 10.23
N ASP A 107 -14.89 -8.78 9.18
CA ASP A 107 -14.29 -7.51 8.74
C ASP A 107 -14.46 -6.40 9.77
N PHE A 108 -15.63 -6.31 10.41
CA PHE A 108 -15.82 -5.37 11.51
C PHE A 108 -14.82 -5.61 12.65
N ASN A 109 -14.54 -6.88 12.97
CA ASN A 109 -13.57 -7.20 14.01
C ASN A 109 -12.15 -6.78 13.61
N ILE A 110 -11.80 -6.88 12.32
CA ILE A 110 -10.53 -6.40 11.78
C ILE A 110 -10.43 -4.89 11.91
N TRP A 111 -11.41 -4.14 11.39
CA TRP A 111 -11.46 -2.69 11.56
C TRP A 111 -11.39 -2.28 13.04
N ASN A 112 -12.19 -2.91 13.90
CA ASN A 112 -12.24 -2.56 15.31
C ASN A 112 -10.93 -2.90 16.05
N HIS A 113 -10.17 -3.89 15.57
CA HIS A 113 -8.83 -4.21 16.09
C HIS A 113 -7.81 -3.12 15.73
N ASN A 114 -7.87 -2.63 14.48
CA ASN A 114 -6.88 -1.72 13.92
C ASN A 114 -7.25 -0.23 14.02
N ARG A 115 -8.48 0.12 14.38
CA ARG A 115 -8.93 1.52 14.45
C ARG A 115 -7.99 2.41 15.26
N GLY A 116 -7.78 3.61 14.75
CA GLY A 116 -6.80 4.56 15.28
C GLY A 116 -5.36 4.31 14.80
N PHE A 117 -5.14 3.30 13.94
CA PHE A 117 -3.94 3.26 13.12
C PHE A 117 -3.86 4.50 12.24
N ALA A 118 -2.65 5.04 12.13
CA ALA A 118 -2.31 6.08 11.18
C ALA A 118 -0.86 5.85 10.76
N ALA A 119 -0.66 5.65 9.46
CA ALA A 119 0.67 5.50 8.89
C ALA A 119 1.51 6.75 9.22
N PRO A 120 2.79 6.58 9.60
CA PRO A 120 3.67 7.71 9.80
C PRO A 120 3.79 8.48 8.48
N LEU A 121 3.44 9.77 8.48
CA LEU A 121 3.67 10.63 7.32
C LEU A 121 5.11 10.46 6.86
N ALA A 122 5.32 10.18 5.56
CA ALA A 122 6.64 10.12 4.97
C ALA A 122 7.35 11.47 5.24
N VAL A 123 8.22 11.49 6.26
CA VAL A 123 8.98 12.69 6.61
C VAL A 123 10.00 12.88 5.49
N PRO A 124 9.96 13.99 4.73
CA PRO A 124 10.97 14.25 3.72
C PRO A 124 12.34 14.22 4.39
N GLU A 125 13.28 13.43 3.86
CA GLU A 125 14.61 13.37 4.44
C GLU A 125 15.12 14.81 4.65
N PRO A 126 15.61 15.16 5.85
CA PRO A 126 16.10 16.50 6.08
C PRO A 126 17.16 16.77 5.03
N SER A 127 17.13 17.97 4.45
CA SER A 127 18.03 18.39 3.38
C SER A 127 19.46 18.59 3.91
N THR A 128 20.00 17.61 4.63
CA THR A 128 21.35 17.52 5.18
C THR A 128 22.38 17.60 4.06
N VAL A 129 22.05 17.13 2.86
CA VAL A 129 22.87 17.34 1.65
C VAL A 129 22.99 18.83 1.28
N LEU A 130 21.90 19.62 1.41
CA LEU A 130 21.96 21.08 1.18
C LEU A 130 22.74 21.80 2.29
N LEU A 131 22.65 21.34 3.54
CA LEU A 131 23.40 21.92 4.67
C LEU A 131 24.91 21.60 4.59
N LEU A 132 25.29 20.39 4.16
CA LEU A 132 26.69 20.02 3.93
C LEU A 132 27.30 20.75 2.73
N GLY A 133 26.52 20.95 1.66
CA GLY A 133 26.94 21.75 0.49
C GLY A 133 27.22 23.21 0.85
N ALA A 134 26.37 23.85 1.65
CA ALA A 134 26.56 25.24 2.07
C ALA A 134 27.79 25.43 2.98
N ALA A 135 28.07 24.46 3.86
CA ALA A 135 29.21 24.50 4.78
C ALA A 135 30.58 24.42 4.05
N LEU A 136 30.64 23.77 2.88
CA LEU A 136 31.87 23.64 2.09
C LEU A 136 32.07 24.80 1.11
N VAL A 137 30.99 25.36 0.55
CA VAL A 137 31.04 26.44 -0.45
C VAL A 137 31.36 27.80 0.18
N PHE A 138 30.83 28.09 1.36
CA PHE A 138 31.00 29.40 2.01
C PHE A 138 32.46 29.77 2.34
N PRO A 139 33.31 28.89 2.90
CA PRO A 139 34.72 29.19 3.10
C PRO A 139 35.53 29.20 1.79
N TYR A 140 35.11 28.45 0.77
CA TYR A 140 35.78 28.41 -0.54
C TYR A 140 35.61 29.74 -1.29
N ILE A 141 34.40 30.32 -1.31
CA ILE A 141 34.15 31.61 -1.95
C ILE A 141 34.89 32.75 -1.24
N ARG A 142 34.97 32.75 0.10
CA ARG A 142 35.69 33.80 0.86
C ARG A 142 37.21 33.81 0.63
N ARG A 143 37.81 32.71 0.22
CA ARG A 143 39.26 32.63 -0.09
C ARG A 143 39.62 33.14 -1.47
N ARG A 144 38.66 33.19 -2.40
CA ARG A 144 38.90 33.61 -3.80
C ARG A 144 38.88 35.13 -4.01
N PHE A 145 38.30 35.88 -3.07
CA PHE A 145 38.14 37.35 -3.14
C PHE A 145 39.09 38.12 -2.21
N ARG A 146 40.16 37.50 -1.73
CA ARG A 146 41.30 38.15 -1.09
C ARG A 146 42.53 37.97 -1.97
#